data_AF-A0A7S4D686-F1
#
_entry.id   AF-A0A7S4D686-F1
#
_cell.length_a   1.000
_cell.length_b   1.000
_cell.length_c   1.000
_cell.angle_alpha   90.00
_cell.angle_beta   90.00
_cell.angle_gamma   90.00
#
_symmetry.space_group_name_H-M   'P 1'
#
loop_
_entity.id
_entity.type
_entity.pdbx_description
1 polymer ?
#
loop_
_entity_poly.entity_id
_entity_poly.type
_entity_poly.pdbx_seq_one_letter_code
_entity_poly.pdbx_strand_id
1 'polypeptide(L)'
;EESEAPLIVPPFPSFSPGQMGKVEAYLAEHSFTDWGFDVFEFDAVAEGHSLWFVSMILLHYYNLVGAFALDARKLSRLLVRAERGYCYDPRRPNVYHNHRHGADVALTVFHYCNNPVMAQALDGTHGLALLLAAAFHDYRHPGLNNACLVAARAPLALTYNDQSVLENFHAAESWRLMARPEHQLLASLPADAKGAFRKEFIKVI
;
A
#
# COMPACT_ATOMS: atom_id res chain seq x y z
N GLU A 1 -19.17 22.14 9.17
CA GLU A 1 -18.43 21.65 10.35
C GLU A 1 -18.76 20.17 10.50
N GLU A 2 -18.10 19.32 9.71
CA GLU A 2 -18.14 17.89 9.96
C GLU A 2 -17.18 17.62 11.12
N SER A 3 -17.72 17.10 12.22
CA SER A 3 -16.93 16.57 13.32
C SER A 3 -16.11 15.40 12.77
N GLU A 4 -14.89 15.65 12.29
CA GLU A 4 -13.97 14.59 11.87
C GLU A 4 -13.80 13.62 13.03
N ALA A 5 -14.11 12.34 12.78
CA ALA A 5 -13.84 11.29 13.74
C ALA A 5 -12.35 11.32 14.12
N PRO A 6 -12.00 11.05 15.39
CA PRO A 6 -10.61 11.09 15.81
C PRO A 6 -9.76 10.16 14.96
N LEU A 7 -8.59 10.65 14.52
CA LEU A 7 -7.62 9.86 13.77
C LEU A 7 -7.30 8.57 14.54
N ILE A 8 -7.52 7.43 13.89
CA ILE A 8 -7.13 6.13 14.42
C ILE A 8 -5.71 5.86 13.93
N VAL A 9 -4.75 5.79 14.86
CA VAL A 9 -3.37 5.35 14.60
C VAL A 9 -3.22 3.92 15.14
N PRO A 10 -3.25 2.89 14.29
CA PRO A 10 -3.15 1.51 14.77
C PRO A 10 -1.75 1.23 15.33
N PRO A 11 -1.64 0.41 16.40
CA PRO A 11 -0.35 0.12 17.01
C PRO A 11 0.50 -0.77 16.09
N PHE A 12 1.74 -0.35 15.82
CA PHE A 12 2.68 -1.16 15.07
C PHE A 12 3.14 -2.37 15.92
N PRO A 13 3.16 -3.61 15.37
CA PRO A 13 3.32 -4.83 16.19
C PRO A 13 4.56 -4.93 17.07
N SER A 14 5.66 -4.26 16.71
CA SER A 14 6.93 -4.32 17.46
C SER A 14 7.35 -2.99 18.09
N PHE A 15 6.52 -1.95 18.03
CA PHE A 15 6.84 -0.66 18.65
C PHE A 15 6.57 -0.69 20.15
N SER A 16 7.50 -0.11 20.91
CA SER A 16 7.27 0.23 22.31
C SER A 16 6.28 1.41 22.43
N PRO A 17 5.68 1.63 23.61
CA PRO A 17 4.83 2.80 23.84
C PRO A 17 5.53 4.12 23.53
N GLY A 18 6.84 4.22 23.79
CA GLY A 18 7.61 5.42 23.47
C GLY A 18 7.81 5.65 21.97
N GLN A 19 7.94 4.58 21.18
CA GLN A 19 8.01 4.68 19.72
C GLN A 19 6.65 5.05 19.13
N MET A 20 5.57 4.41 19.60
CA MET A 20 4.20 4.80 19.21
C MET A 20 3.90 6.26 19.57
N GLY A 21 4.28 6.72 20.76
CA GLY A 21 4.04 8.10 21.18
C GLY A 21 4.73 9.15 20.29
N LYS A 22 5.88 8.82 19.66
CA LYS A 22 6.52 9.71 18.68
C LYS A 22 5.70 9.81 17.39
N VAL A 23 5.19 8.68 16.89
CA VAL A 23 4.34 8.64 15.69
C VAL A 23 3.04 9.40 15.93
N GLU A 24 2.39 9.16 17.07
CA GLU A 24 1.15 9.85 17.46
C GLU A 24 1.37 11.36 17.60
N ALA A 25 2.45 11.78 18.26
CA ALA A 25 2.79 13.20 18.38
C ALA A 25 3.05 13.86 17.03
N TYR A 26 3.79 13.19 16.13
CA TYR A 26 4.06 13.72 14.79
C TYR A 26 2.76 13.91 14.00
N LEU A 27 1.87 12.91 14.00
CA LEU A 27 0.57 12.97 13.29
C LEU A 27 -0.41 13.96 13.93
N ALA A 28 -0.25 14.31 15.21
CA ALA A 28 -1.04 15.36 15.86
C ALA A 28 -0.60 16.77 15.44
N GLU A 29 0.68 16.95 15.11
CA GLU A 29 1.26 18.23 14.66
C GLU A 29 1.21 18.38 13.13
N HIS A 30 1.26 17.26 12.39
CA HIS A 30 1.32 17.23 10.93
C HIS A 30 0.17 16.38 10.40
N SER A 31 -0.87 17.04 9.87
CA SER A 31 -2.01 16.34 9.30
C SER A 31 -1.62 15.62 8.02
N PHE A 32 -1.81 14.30 7.97
CA PHE A 32 -1.69 13.51 6.73
C PHE A 32 -2.71 13.93 5.66
N THR A 33 -3.72 14.74 6.01
CA THR A 33 -4.68 15.28 5.03
C THR A 33 -4.15 16.49 4.26
N ASP A 34 -3.06 17.10 4.72
CA ASP A 34 -2.37 18.17 4.01
C ASP A 34 -1.55 17.60 2.86
N TRP A 35 -1.69 18.19 1.67
CA TRP A 35 -0.88 17.84 0.49
C TRP A 35 0.63 18.04 0.76
N GLY A 36 0.98 18.94 1.67
CA GLY A 36 2.35 19.18 2.09
C GLY A 36 2.93 18.16 3.08
N PHE A 37 2.22 17.08 3.43
CA PHE A 37 2.69 16.09 4.39
C PHE A 37 4.01 15.45 3.92
N ASP A 38 5.06 15.58 4.73
CA ASP A 38 6.39 15.07 4.39
C ASP A 38 6.52 13.58 4.74
N VAL A 39 6.35 12.73 3.73
CA VAL A 39 6.50 11.27 3.86
C VAL A 39 7.91 10.84 4.24
N PHE A 40 8.95 11.64 3.94
CA PHE A 40 10.33 11.31 4.28
C PHE A 40 10.61 11.57 5.76
N GLU A 41 10.16 12.70 6.29
CA GLU A 41 10.20 12.99 7.72
C GLU A 41 9.36 11.98 8.50
N PHE A 42 8.15 11.68 8.00
CA PHE A 42 7.30 10.69 8.61
C PHE A 42 7.95 9.30 8.65
N ASP A 43 8.60 8.87 7.57
CA ASP A 43 9.32 7.59 7.55
C ASP A 43 10.43 7.52 8.60
N ALA A 44 11.13 8.63 8.84
CA ALA A 44 12.16 8.70 9.87
C ALA A 44 11.56 8.55 11.28
N VAL A 45 10.41 9.18 11.55
CA VAL A 45 9.67 9.04 12.82
C VAL A 45 9.09 7.63 12.97
N ALA A 46 8.61 7.06 11.88
CA ALA A 46 8.06 5.71 11.79
C ALA A 46 9.15 4.62 11.71
N GLU A 47 10.43 4.95 11.88
CA GLU A 47 11.57 4.03 11.83
C GLU A 47 11.57 3.09 10.60
N GLY A 48 11.21 3.61 9.43
CA GLY A 48 11.14 2.85 8.18
C GLY A 48 9.81 2.08 7.96
N HIS A 49 8.76 2.44 8.71
CA HIS A 49 7.43 1.83 8.63
C HIS A 49 6.35 2.73 8.01
N SER A 50 6.75 3.72 7.20
CA SER A 50 5.80 4.67 6.57
C SER A 50 4.71 3.99 5.74
N LEU A 51 5.03 2.97 4.94
CA LEU A 51 4.06 2.29 4.10
C LEU A 51 3.01 1.58 4.94
N TRP A 52 3.42 0.92 6.02
CA TRP A 52 2.51 0.28 6.95
C TRP A 52 1.59 1.31 7.60
N PHE A 53 2.13 2.39 8.16
CA PHE A 53 1.33 3.38 8.89
C PHE A 53 0.36 4.10 7.96
N VAL A 54 0.84 4.62 6.82
CA VAL A 54 -0.01 5.30 5.84
C VAL A 54 -1.13 4.35 5.39
N SER A 55 -0.80 3.13 4.98
CA SER A 55 -1.83 2.18 4.52
C SER A 55 -2.87 1.87 5.60
N MET A 56 -2.44 1.64 6.85
CA MET A 56 -3.35 1.39 7.96
C MET A 56 -4.24 2.60 8.25
N ILE A 57 -3.67 3.80 8.33
CA ILE A 57 -4.40 5.05 8.58
C ILE A 57 -5.46 5.26 7.49
N LEU A 58 -5.10 5.15 6.21
CA LEU A 58 -6.02 5.35 5.10
C LEU A 58 -7.16 4.32 5.07
N LEU A 59 -6.85 3.04 5.34
CA LEU A 59 -7.87 1.99 5.41
C LEU A 59 -8.85 2.19 6.58
N HIS A 60 -8.38 2.76 7.69
CA HIS A 60 -9.24 3.12 8.83
C HIS A 60 -10.04 4.41 8.57
N TYR A 61 -9.42 5.42 7.95
CA TYR A 61 -10.05 6.69 7.61
C TYR A 61 -11.30 6.49 6.74
N TYR A 62 -11.19 5.64 5.71
CA TYR A 62 -12.33 5.28 4.86
C TYR A 62 -13.21 4.14 5.42
N ASN A 63 -13.00 3.72 6.67
CA ASN A 63 -13.73 2.62 7.31
C ASN A 63 -13.72 1.29 6.51
N LEU A 64 -12.70 1.04 5.69
CA LEU A 64 -12.63 -0.15 4.84
C LEU A 64 -12.37 -1.41 5.67
N VAL A 65 -11.65 -1.29 6.78
CA VAL A 65 -11.44 -2.40 7.72
C VAL A 65 -12.77 -2.90 8.29
N GLY A 66 -13.64 -1.96 8.73
CA GLY A 66 -14.95 -2.27 9.27
C GLY A 66 -15.94 -2.72 8.20
N ALA A 67 -16.04 -1.98 7.10
CA ALA A 67 -16.98 -2.23 6.00
C ALA A 67 -16.81 -3.61 5.36
N PHE A 68 -15.57 -4.09 5.24
CA PHE A 68 -15.26 -5.40 4.66
C PHE A 68 -15.00 -6.51 5.70
N ALA A 69 -15.18 -6.20 6.99
CA ALA A 69 -14.89 -7.10 8.11
C ALA A 69 -13.48 -7.73 7.98
N LEU A 70 -12.48 -6.90 7.68
CA LEU A 70 -11.11 -7.35 7.49
C LEU A 70 -10.48 -7.75 8.82
N ASP A 71 -9.77 -8.87 8.83
CA ASP A 71 -8.96 -9.26 9.99
C ASP A 71 -7.74 -8.31 10.09
N ALA A 72 -7.79 -7.38 11.04
CA ALA A 72 -6.75 -6.37 11.27
C ALA A 72 -5.36 -7.00 11.52
N ARG A 73 -5.28 -8.21 12.09
CA ARG A 73 -3.99 -8.89 12.30
C ARG A 73 -3.45 -9.45 10.99
N LYS A 74 -4.31 -10.00 10.12
CA LYS A 74 -3.90 -10.43 8.77
C LYS A 74 -3.48 -9.24 7.91
N LEU A 75 -4.24 -8.14 7.97
CA LEU A 75 -3.91 -6.90 7.28
C LEU A 75 -2.55 -6.35 7.73
N SER A 76 -2.34 -6.22 9.04
CA SER A 76 -1.07 -5.74 9.59
C SER A 76 0.10 -6.64 9.17
N ARG A 77 -0.03 -7.97 9.22
CA ARG A 77 1.02 -8.90 8.76
C ARG A 77 1.30 -8.76 7.26
N LEU A 78 0.27 -8.63 6.45
CA LEU A 78 0.39 -8.40 5.01
C LEU A 78 1.22 -7.14 4.73
N LEU A 79 0.86 -6.01 5.35
CA LEU A 79 1.54 -4.74 5.17
C LEU A 79 3.00 -4.77 5.65
N VAL A 80 3.27 -5.38 6.83
CA VAL A 80 4.65 -5.58 7.31
C VAL A 80 5.46 -6.41 6.29
N ARG A 81 4.86 -7.45 5.71
CA ARG A 81 5.54 -8.31 4.73
C ARG A 81 5.73 -7.63 3.38
N ALA A 82 4.81 -6.78 2.96
CA ALA A 82 4.89 -5.98 1.75
C ALA A 82 6.02 -4.94 1.89
N GLU A 83 6.02 -4.16 2.96
CA GLU A 83 7.02 -3.12 3.23
C GLU A 83 8.45 -3.68 3.28
N ARG A 84 8.68 -4.75 4.05
CA ARG A 84 9.99 -5.42 4.11
C ARG A 84 10.43 -6.02 2.78
N GLY A 85 9.48 -6.35 1.92
CA GLY A 85 9.73 -6.97 0.61
C GLY A 85 9.70 -5.99 -0.55
N TYR A 86 9.54 -4.68 -0.31
CA TYR A 86 9.28 -3.72 -1.38
C TYR A 86 10.44 -3.65 -2.38
N CYS A 87 11.68 -3.71 -1.89
CA CYS A 87 12.86 -3.90 -2.74
C CYS A 87 13.02 -5.39 -3.10
N TYR A 88 13.21 -5.70 -4.39
CA TYR A 88 13.38 -7.09 -4.85
C TYR A 88 14.55 -7.81 -4.18
N ASP A 89 15.72 -7.15 -4.17
CA ASP A 89 16.98 -7.66 -3.69
C ASP A 89 17.53 -6.73 -2.59
N PRO A 90 17.48 -7.15 -1.31
CA PRO A 90 18.03 -6.36 -0.21
C PRO A 90 19.53 -6.05 -0.34
N ARG A 91 20.27 -6.82 -1.16
CA ARG A 91 21.70 -6.56 -1.42
C ARG A 91 21.92 -5.45 -2.45
N ARG A 92 20.87 -5.06 -3.18
CA ARG A 92 20.86 -4.00 -4.18
C ARG A 92 19.66 -3.09 -3.91
N PRO A 93 19.72 -2.30 -2.82
CA PRO A 93 18.58 -1.49 -2.40
C PRO A 93 18.19 -0.50 -3.49
N ASN A 94 16.88 -0.37 -3.72
CA ASN A 94 16.33 0.60 -4.65
C ASN A 94 16.18 1.96 -3.95
N VAL A 95 16.94 2.96 -4.39
CA VAL A 95 16.96 4.28 -3.76
C VAL A 95 15.65 5.07 -3.95
N TYR A 96 14.84 4.70 -4.95
CA TYR A 96 13.59 5.39 -5.26
C TYR A 96 12.36 4.48 -5.08
N HIS A 97 12.18 3.43 -5.90
CA HIS A 97 11.01 2.53 -5.80
C HIS A 97 11.18 1.56 -4.61
N ASN A 98 11.02 2.11 -3.42
CA ASN A 98 11.05 1.46 -2.12
C ASN A 98 9.73 1.73 -1.38
N HIS A 99 9.62 1.28 -0.13
CA HIS A 99 8.40 1.41 0.64
C HIS A 99 7.95 2.87 0.85
N ARG A 100 8.88 3.84 0.98
CA ARG A 100 8.52 5.25 1.11
C ARG A 100 7.79 5.77 -0.13
N HIS A 101 8.25 5.39 -1.32
CA HIS A 101 7.56 5.69 -2.58
C HIS A 101 6.17 5.05 -2.63
N GLY A 102 6.02 3.81 -2.16
CA GLY A 102 4.71 3.19 -2.02
C GLY A 102 3.79 3.96 -1.06
N ALA A 103 4.33 4.47 0.05
CA ALA A 103 3.58 5.26 1.02
C ALA A 103 3.14 6.61 0.43
N ASP A 104 4.06 7.29 -0.25
CA ASP A 104 3.83 8.57 -0.92
C ASP A 104 2.73 8.48 -1.99
N VAL A 105 2.79 7.44 -2.83
CA VAL A 105 1.77 7.21 -3.86
C VAL A 105 0.42 6.86 -3.23
N ALA A 106 0.37 6.05 -2.17
CA ALA A 106 -0.87 5.76 -1.46
C ALA A 106 -1.51 7.03 -0.87
N LEU A 107 -0.70 7.91 -0.29
CA LEU A 107 -1.14 9.20 0.24
C LEU A 107 -1.60 10.16 -0.87
N THR A 108 -0.86 10.21 -1.98
CA THR A 108 -1.23 10.98 -3.16
C THR A 108 -2.58 10.54 -3.72
N VAL A 109 -2.83 9.23 -3.82
CA VAL A 109 -4.13 8.69 -4.24
C VAL A 109 -5.24 9.08 -3.28
N PHE A 110 -4.98 9.07 -1.96
CA PHE A 110 -5.92 9.58 -0.97
C PHE A 110 -6.28 11.05 -1.23
N HIS A 111 -5.32 11.93 -1.49
CA HIS A 111 -5.61 13.34 -1.78
C HIS A 111 -6.43 13.52 -3.05
N TYR A 112 -6.18 12.72 -4.09
CA TYR A 112 -7.05 12.73 -5.27
C TYR A 112 -8.47 12.29 -4.93
N CYS A 113 -8.64 11.31 -4.05
CA CYS A 113 -9.95 10.82 -3.64
C CYS A 113 -10.71 11.77 -2.71
N ASN A 114 -10.06 12.78 -2.13
CA ASN A 114 -10.74 13.88 -1.43
C ASN A 114 -11.45 14.85 -2.38
N ASN A 115 -11.21 14.74 -3.70
CA ASN A 115 -12.05 15.41 -4.68
C ASN A 115 -13.44 14.75 -4.75
N PRO A 116 -14.56 15.49 -4.68
CA PRO A 116 -15.91 14.92 -4.70
C PRO A 116 -16.25 14.03 -5.91
N VAL A 117 -15.61 14.28 -7.06
CA VAL A 117 -15.78 13.46 -8.27
C VAL A 117 -15.06 12.12 -8.10
N MET A 118 -13.85 12.16 -7.57
CA MET A 118 -12.99 10.99 -7.39
C MET A 118 -13.39 10.16 -6.16
N ALA A 119 -14.03 10.76 -5.16
CA ALA A 119 -14.55 10.06 -3.98
C ALA A 119 -15.51 8.91 -4.37
N GLN A 120 -16.18 9.00 -5.53
CA GLN A 120 -17.01 7.92 -6.07
C GLN A 120 -16.22 6.64 -6.38
N ALA A 121 -14.91 6.76 -6.65
CA ALA A 121 -14.03 5.61 -6.87
C ALA A 121 -13.71 4.82 -5.58
N LEU A 122 -14.06 5.35 -4.41
CA LEU A 122 -13.86 4.69 -3.12
C LEU A 122 -15.04 3.81 -2.68
N ASP A 123 -16.11 3.71 -3.49
CA ASP A 123 -17.24 2.86 -3.16
C ASP A 123 -16.91 1.36 -3.30
N GLY A 124 -17.50 0.56 -2.41
CA GLY A 124 -17.39 -0.90 -2.44
C GLY A 124 -15.96 -1.42 -2.56
N THR A 125 -15.78 -2.48 -3.35
CA THR A 125 -14.48 -3.14 -3.52
C THR A 125 -13.47 -2.28 -4.27
N HIS A 126 -13.90 -1.22 -4.97
CA HIS A 126 -13.01 -0.33 -5.71
C HIS A 126 -12.10 0.46 -4.77
N GLY A 127 -12.62 1.01 -3.68
CA GLY A 127 -11.80 1.76 -2.71
C GLY A 127 -10.73 0.90 -2.05
N LEU A 128 -11.08 -0.31 -1.63
CA LEU A 128 -10.12 -1.26 -1.07
C LEU A 128 -9.05 -1.66 -2.10
N ALA A 129 -9.46 -1.92 -3.35
CA ALA A 129 -8.53 -2.27 -4.44
C ALA A 129 -7.60 -1.12 -4.79
N LEU A 130 -8.12 0.10 -4.90
CA LEU A 130 -7.38 1.31 -5.25
C LEU A 130 -6.29 1.61 -4.23
N LEU A 131 -6.62 1.63 -2.94
CA LEU A 131 -5.64 1.95 -1.89
C LEU A 131 -4.56 0.87 -1.76
N LEU A 132 -4.94 -0.42 -1.81
CA LEU A 132 -3.96 -1.51 -1.78
C LEU A 132 -3.11 -1.56 -3.05
N ALA A 133 -3.68 -1.26 -4.21
CA ALA A 133 -2.93 -1.20 -5.46
C ALA A 133 -1.94 -0.03 -5.45
N ALA A 134 -2.36 1.16 -5.01
CA ALA A 134 -1.45 2.31 -4.85
C ALA A 134 -0.28 1.98 -3.92
N ALA A 135 -0.57 1.37 -2.77
CA ALA A 135 0.44 0.94 -1.81
C ALA A 135 1.39 -0.13 -2.37
N PHE A 136 0.96 -0.97 -3.31
CA PHE A 136 1.73 -2.13 -3.79
C PHE A 136 2.16 -2.04 -5.27
N HIS A 137 1.93 -0.92 -5.95
CA HIS A 137 2.11 -0.83 -7.41
C HIS A 137 3.54 -1.10 -7.87
N ASP A 138 4.54 -0.84 -7.02
CA ASP A 138 5.96 -1.14 -7.26
C ASP A 138 6.49 -2.24 -6.33
N TYR A 139 5.62 -3.07 -5.76
CA TYR A 139 6.04 -4.12 -4.85
C TYR A 139 7.07 -5.05 -5.52
N ARG A 140 8.19 -5.27 -4.82
CA ARG A 140 9.36 -6.03 -5.28
C ARG A 140 10.12 -5.40 -6.45
N HIS A 141 10.11 -4.08 -6.65
CA HIS A 141 10.82 -3.45 -7.76
C HIS A 141 12.34 -3.77 -7.77
N PRO A 142 12.93 -4.18 -8.92
CA PRO A 142 14.33 -4.59 -9.02
C PRO A 142 15.33 -3.43 -9.19
N GLY A 143 14.84 -2.20 -9.33
CA GLY A 143 15.66 -0.99 -9.53
C GLY A 143 16.15 -0.81 -10.97
N LEU A 144 15.52 -1.49 -11.92
CA LEU A 144 15.76 -1.39 -13.36
C LEU A 144 14.45 -1.01 -14.04
N ASN A 145 14.53 -0.38 -15.22
CA ASN A 145 13.34 -0.07 -16.02
C ASN A 145 13.02 -1.17 -17.05
N ASN A 146 11.81 -1.14 -17.60
CA ASN A 146 11.35 -2.10 -18.61
C ASN A 146 12.31 -2.20 -19.81
N ALA A 147 12.81 -1.08 -20.33
CA ALA A 147 13.73 -1.06 -21.47
C ALA A 147 15.04 -1.82 -21.18
N CYS A 148 15.60 -1.69 -19.97
CA CYS A 148 16.79 -2.41 -19.54
C CYS A 148 16.52 -3.91 -19.48
N LEU A 149 15.40 -4.33 -18.90
CA LEU A 149 15.02 -5.74 -18.80
C LEU A 149 14.82 -6.38 -20.18
N VAL A 150 14.17 -5.67 -21.10
CA VAL A 150 13.93 -6.13 -22.48
C VAL A 150 15.25 -6.23 -23.25
N ALA A 151 16.08 -5.18 -23.22
CA ALA A 151 17.37 -5.18 -23.90
C ALA A 151 18.30 -6.30 -23.39
N ALA A 152 18.25 -6.60 -22.09
CA ALA A 152 19.01 -7.67 -21.47
C ALA A 152 18.40 -9.07 -21.67
N ARG A 153 17.22 -9.19 -22.30
CA ARG A 153 16.42 -10.44 -22.37
C ARG A 153 16.27 -11.09 -20.99
N ALA A 154 16.03 -10.26 -19.98
CA ALA A 154 15.91 -10.71 -18.60
C ALA A 154 14.74 -11.71 -18.46
N PRO A 155 14.77 -12.65 -17.50
CA PRO A 155 13.70 -13.63 -17.32
C PRO A 155 12.30 -13.02 -17.17
N LEU A 156 12.19 -11.84 -16.53
CA LEU A 156 10.92 -11.12 -16.42
C LEU A 156 10.41 -10.64 -17.78
N ALA A 157 11.29 -10.09 -18.63
CA ALA A 157 10.92 -9.63 -19.96
C ALA A 157 10.42 -10.79 -20.83
N LEU A 158 11.09 -11.95 -20.76
CA LEU A 158 10.64 -13.17 -21.43
C LEU A 158 9.29 -13.68 -20.87
N THR A 159 9.09 -13.62 -19.56
CA THR A 159 7.85 -14.07 -18.91
C THR A 159 6.64 -13.23 -19.33
N TYR A 160 6.82 -11.92 -19.44
CA TYR A 160 5.76 -10.97 -19.79
C TYR A 160 5.80 -10.51 -21.25
N ASN A 161 6.56 -11.19 -22.10
CA ASN A 161 6.65 -10.95 -23.54
C ASN A 161 6.91 -9.47 -23.90
N ASP A 162 7.81 -8.82 -23.16
CA ASP A 162 8.16 -7.41 -23.29
C ASP A 162 7.00 -6.41 -23.10
N GLN A 163 5.81 -6.86 -22.66
CA GLN A 163 4.62 -6.03 -22.43
C GLN A 163 4.49 -5.68 -20.95
N SER A 164 4.57 -4.39 -20.61
CA SER A 164 4.40 -3.86 -19.24
C SER A 164 5.04 -4.79 -18.20
N VAL A 165 6.35 -5.04 -18.37
CA VAL A 165 7.05 -6.16 -17.74
C VAL A 165 7.04 -6.02 -16.23
N LEU A 166 7.33 -4.83 -15.72
CA LEU A 166 7.36 -4.51 -14.30
C LEU A 166 5.96 -4.44 -13.71
N GLU A 167 5.01 -3.81 -14.38
CA GLU A 167 3.64 -3.64 -13.92
C GLU A 167 2.95 -5.00 -13.75
N ASN A 168 3.08 -5.89 -14.74
CA ASN A 168 2.61 -7.28 -14.62
C ASN A 168 3.32 -8.04 -13.49
N PHE A 169 4.63 -7.80 -13.31
CA PHE A 169 5.41 -8.39 -12.24
C PHE A 169 4.92 -7.96 -10.84
N HIS A 170 4.69 -6.66 -10.63
CA HIS A 170 4.18 -6.10 -9.37
C HIS A 170 2.79 -6.65 -9.06
N ALA A 171 1.88 -6.65 -10.03
CA ALA A 171 0.53 -7.20 -9.85
C ALA A 171 0.57 -8.70 -9.48
N ALA A 172 1.43 -9.49 -10.14
CA ALA A 172 1.60 -10.90 -9.87
C ALA A 172 2.19 -11.17 -8.47
N GLU A 173 3.24 -10.45 -8.08
CA GLU A 173 3.89 -10.63 -6.77
C GLU A 173 2.99 -10.18 -5.61
N SER A 174 2.30 -9.05 -5.77
CA SER A 174 1.34 -8.56 -4.79
C SER A 174 0.19 -9.55 -4.59
N TRP A 175 -0.33 -10.13 -5.68
CA TRP A 175 -1.34 -11.17 -5.58
C TRP A 175 -0.83 -12.44 -4.90
N ARG A 176 0.39 -12.90 -5.25
CA ARG A 176 1.03 -14.06 -4.59
C ARG A 176 1.20 -13.81 -3.09
N LEU A 177 1.51 -12.58 -2.68
CA LEU A 177 1.63 -12.21 -1.28
C LEU A 177 0.28 -12.27 -0.56
N MET A 178 -0.78 -11.68 -1.15
CA MET A 178 -2.14 -11.67 -0.59
C MET A 178 -2.81 -13.05 -0.55
N ALA A 179 -2.44 -13.95 -1.47
CA ALA A 179 -3.00 -15.30 -1.54
C ALA A 179 -2.47 -16.25 -0.44
N ARG A 180 -1.39 -15.89 0.25
CA ARG A 180 -0.81 -16.75 1.29
C ARG A 180 -1.77 -16.90 2.47
N PRO A 181 -1.94 -18.10 3.06
CA PRO A 181 -2.90 -18.36 4.14
C PRO A 181 -2.82 -17.35 5.30
N GLU A 182 -1.62 -16.92 5.68
CA GLU A 182 -1.36 -15.98 6.77
C GLU A 182 -1.80 -14.53 6.48
N HIS A 183 -2.05 -14.20 5.21
CA HIS A 183 -2.41 -12.88 4.69
C HIS A 183 -3.77 -12.84 3.96
N GLN A 184 -4.57 -13.91 3.98
CA GLN A 184 -5.85 -14.00 3.25
C GLN A 184 -6.87 -12.98 3.77
N LEU A 185 -6.70 -11.73 3.36
CA LEU A 185 -7.45 -10.55 3.79
C LEU A 185 -8.88 -10.62 3.26
N LEU A 186 -9.02 -11.09 2.02
CA LEU A 186 -10.29 -11.15 1.32
C LEU A 186 -11.11 -12.39 1.69
N ALA A 187 -10.65 -13.26 2.60
CA ALA A 187 -11.27 -14.56 2.85
C ALA A 187 -12.77 -14.46 3.19
N SER A 188 -13.16 -13.43 3.95
CA SER A 188 -14.54 -13.13 4.36
C SER A 188 -15.44 -12.64 3.21
N LEU A 189 -14.85 -12.17 2.10
CA LEU A 189 -15.63 -11.60 1.01
C LEU A 189 -16.34 -12.67 0.17
N PRO A 190 -17.53 -12.36 -0.38
CA PRO A 190 -18.18 -13.14 -1.43
C PRO A 190 -17.27 -13.36 -2.65
N ALA A 191 -17.52 -14.43 -3.42
CA ALA A 191 -16.67 -14.83 -4.54
C ALA A 191 -16.65 -13.80 -5.69
N ASP A 192 -17.79 -13.18 -5.98
CA ASP A 192 -17.94 -12.07 -6.91
C ASP A 192 -17.18 -10.83 -6.43
N ALA A 193 -17.27 -10.46 -5.15
CA ALA A 193 -16.50 -9.37 -4.57
C ALA A 193 -14.98 -9.60 -4.63
N LYS A 194 -14.51 -10.84 -4.39
CA LYS A 194 -13.10 -11.24 -4.58
C LYS A 194 -12.67 -11.08 -6.04
N GLY A 195 -13.52 -11.48 -6.98
CA GLY A 195 -13.28 -11.35 -8.42
C GLY A 195 -13.21 -9.89 -8.85
N ALA A 196 -14.14 -9.06 -8.38
CA ALA A 196 -14.17 -7.62 -8.63
C ALA A 196 -12.91 -6.94 -8.07
N PHE A 197 -12.59 -7.18 -6.79
CA PHE A 197 -11.37 -6.68 -6.17
C PHE A 197 -10.12 -7.04 -6.99
N ARG A 198 -9.96 -8.31 -7.38
CA ARG A 198 -8.80 -8.77 -8.15
C ARG A 198 -8.69 -8.04 -9.49
N LYS A 199 -9.82 -7.90 -10.20
CA LYS A 199 -9.85 -7.25 -11.51
C LYS A 199 -9.43 -5.79 -11.41
N GLU A 200 -9.94 -5.08 -10.42
CA GLU A 200 -9.64 -3.66 -10.22
C GLU A 200 -8.21 -3.44 -9.73
N PHE A 201 -7.75 -4.27 -8.77
CA PHE A 201 -6.39 -4.23 -8.28
C PHE A 201 -5.36 -4.39 -9.41
N ILE A 202 -5.57 -5.35 -10.31
CA ILE A 202 -4.69 -5.58 -11.47
C ILE A 202 -4.79 -4.45 -12.50
N LYS A 203 -5.95 -3.80 -12.62
CA LYS A 203 -6.14 -2.72 -13.60
C LYS A 203 -5.49 -1.40 -13.16
N VAL A 204 -5.39 -1.18 -11.84
CA VAL A 204 -4.76 0.01 -11.27
C VAL A 204 -3.24 -0.04 -11.35
N ILE A 205 -2.65 -1.25 -11.24
CA ILE A 205 -1.21 -1.49 -11.42
C ILE A 205 -0.89 -1.60 -12.92
#